data_AF-A0A6L4WVM2-F1
#
_entry.id   AF-A0A6L4WVM2-F1
#
_cell.length_a   1.000
_cell.length_b   1.000
_cell.length_c   1.000
_cell.angle_alpha   90.00
_cell.angle_beta   90.00
_cell.angle_gamma   90.00
#
_symmetry.space_group_name_H-M   'P 1'
#
loop_
_entity.id
_entity.type
_entity.pdbx_description
1 polymer ?
#
loop_
_entity_poly.entity_id
_entity_poly.type
_entity_poly.pdbx_seq_one_letter_code
_entity_poly.pdbx_strand_id
1 'polypeptide(L)'
;MKVLVLFSDFTYKPMDNGGHGQIGINISNESNIMIPSIKGETKAMPANMFINKEHKGLKRGQAGAYLPPSSGGKGNSYYATVKALDSNDEVLKSMDIQMGKFYF
;
A
#
# COMPACT_ATOMS: atom_id res chain seq x y z
N MET A 1 -17.76 -0.14 4.23
CA MET A 1 -16.82 0.87 3.71
C MET A 1 -15.43 0.30 3.77
N LYS A 2 -14.46 0.89 3.08
CA LYS A 2 -13.07 0.45 3.18
C LYS A 2 -12.07 1.57 3.00
N VAL A 3 -10.88 1.37 3.53
CA VAL A 3 -9.71 2.21 3.25
C VAL A 3 -8.74 1.41 2.39
N LEU A 4 -8.28 2.00 1.29
CA LEU A 4 -7.19 1.47 0.49
C LEU A 4 -5.92 2.28 0.74
N VAL A 5 -4.81 1.58 0.95
CA VAL A 5 -3.47 2.16 1.03
C VAL A 5 -2.65 1.64 -0.15
N LEU A 6 -2.28 2.55 -1.05
CA LEU A 6 -1.52 2.27 -2.25
C LEU A 6 -0.08 2.68 -2.00
N PHE A 7 0.85 1.72 -2.01
CA PHE A 7 2.26 2.01 -1.81
C PHE A 7 2.95 2.30 -3.15
N SER A 8 3.70 3.40 -3.20
CA SER A 8 4.25 3.93 -4.45
C SER A 8 5.70 4.36 -4.30
N ASP A 9 6.45 4.20 -5.38
CA ASP A 9 7.76 4.84 -5.56
C ASP A 9 7.59 6.07 -6.47
N PHE A 10 7.84 7.26 -5.93
CA PHE A 10 7.71 8.52 -6.65
C PHE A 10 8.77 8.66 -7.75
N THR A 11 9.97 8.15 -7.48
CA THR A 11 11.17 8.31 -8.31
C THR A 11 11.36 7.17 -9.30
N TYR A 12 10.82 5.98 -9.01
CA TYR A 12 10.86 4.83 -9.90
C TYR A 12 9.49 4.55 -10.51
N LYS A 13 9.24 5.16 -11.67
CA LYS A 13 7.93 5.18 -12.35
C LYS A 13 7.23 3.82 -12.53
N PRO A 14 7.93 2.69 -12.79
CA PRO A 14 7.27 1.39 -12.84
C PRO A 14 6.53 1.00 -11.56
N MET A 15 6.98 1.52 -10.41
CA MET A 15 6.43 1.24 -9.08
C MET A 15 5.59 2.40 -8.52
N ASP A 16 5.34 3.44 -9.33
CA ASP A 16 4.49 4.57 -8.98
C ASP A 16 2.99 4.16 -9.03
N ASN A 17 2.13 4.95 -8.40
CA ASN A 17 0.67 4.76 -8.34
C ASN A 17 0.23 3.36 -7.85
N GLY A 18 0.73 2.93 -6.70
CA GLY A 18 0.40 1.64 -6.08
C GLY A 18 1.20 0.47 -6.63
N GLY A 19 2.35 0.71 -7.27
CA GLY A 19 3.16 -0.35 -7.85
C GLY A 19 3.79 -1.29 -6.83
N HIS A 20 3.92 -0.88 -5.56
CA HIS A 20 4.31 -1.75 -4.45
C HIS A 20 3.17 -2.62 -3.93
N GLY A 21 1.99 -2.52 -4.53
CA GLY A 21 0.78 -3.20 -4.11
C GLY A 21 -0.16 -2.27 -3.35
N GLN A 22 -1.36 -2.76 -3.16
CA GLN A 22 -2.46 -2.04 -2.53
C GLN A 22 -3.07 -2.92 -1.46
N ILE A 23 -3.22 -2.35 -0.27
CA ILE A 23 -3.78 -3.04 0.89
C ILE A 23 -5.13 -2.42 1.19
N GLY A 24 -6.14 -3.26 1.34
CA GLY A 24 -7.47 -2.86 1.77
C GLY A 24 -7.70 -3.18 3.24
N ILE A 25 -8.48 -2.32 3.89
CA ILE A 25 -8.90 -2.46 5.28
C ILE A 25 -10.41 -2.29 5.29
N ASN A 26 -11.11 -3.33 5.74
CA ASN A 26 -12.56 -3.23 5.96
C ASN A 26 -12.80 -2.40 7.21
N ILE A 27 -13.61 -1.36 7.06
CA ILE A 27 -14.02 -0.48 8.16
C ILE A 27 -15.54 -0.47 8.26
N SER A 28 -16.02 -0.38 9.50
CA SER A 28 -17.42 -0.23 9.82
C SER A 28 -17.70 1.25 10.05
N ASN A 29 -17.81 1.67 11.32
CA ASN A 29 -18.18 3.03 11.72
C ASN A 29 -17.08 3.69 12.58
N GLU A 30 -15.84 3.23 12.45
CA GLU A 30 -14.71 3.79 13.20
C GLU A 30 -14.33 5.18 12.67
N SER A 31 -14.14 6.15 13.56
CA SER A 31 -13.62 7.48 13.21
C SER A 31 -12.10 7.50 13.09
N ASN A 32 -11.43 6.47 13.61
CA ASN A 32 -9.99 6.29 13.57
C ASN A 32 -9.67 4.82 13.38
N ILE A 33 -8.66 4.52 12.56
CA ILE A 33 -8.12 3.19 12.38
C ILE A 33 -6.61 3.21 12.59
N MET A 34 -6.10 2.19 13.28
CA MET A 34 -4.66 1.95 13.39
C MET A 34 -4.29 0.89 12.36
N ILE A 35 -3.37 1.24 11.46
CA ILE A 35 -2.80 0.30 10.50
C ILE A 35 -1.54 -0.29 11.16
N PRO A 36 -1.55 -1.58 11.55
CA PRO A 36 -0.37 -2.19 12.14
C PRO A 36 0.76 -2.28 11.11
N SER A 37 1.99 -2.48 11.57
CA SER A 37 3.06 -2.86 10.66
C SER A 37 2.73 -4.18 9.99
N ILE A 38 2.78 -4.19 8.66
CA ILE A 38 2.50 -5.37 7.85
C ILE A 38 3.84 -5.92 7.37
N LYS A 39 4.05 -7.22 7.56
CA LYS A 39 5.24 -7.86 7.01
C LYS A 39 5.15 -7.82 5.47
N GLY A 40 6.23 -7.38 4.83
CA GLY A 40 6.38 -7.44 3.38
C GLY A 40 6.33 -8.86 2.83
N GLU A 41 5.98 -8.99 1.55
CA GLU A 41 6.16 -10.24 0.80
C GLU A 41 5.40 -11.43 1.43
N THR A 42 4.23 -11.14 1.99
CA THR A 42 3.31 -12.14 2.53
C THR A 42 1.88 -11.88 2.08
N LYS A 43 1.11 -12.96 1.96
CA LYS A 43 -0.36 -12.93 1.80
C LYS A 43 -1.09 -12.99 3.14
N ALA A 44 -0.38 -13.33 4.22
CA ALA A 44 -0.94 -13.37 5.56
C ALA A 44 -1.16 -11.93 6.04
N MET A 45 -2.43 -11.55 6.20
CA MET A 45 -2.83 -10.23 6.63
C MET A 45 -3.47 -10.27 8.03
N PRO A 46 -3.33 -9.19 8.82
CA PRO A 46 -4.10 -9.03 10.04
C PRO A 46 -5.61 -9.14 9.79
N ALA A 47 -6.36 -9.49 10.82
CA ALA A 47 -7.83 -9.52 10.75
C ALA A 47 -8.36 -8.18 10.25
N ASN A 48 -9.33 -8.20 9.33
CA ASN A 48 -9.93 -7.08 8.58
C ASN A 48 -9.12 -6.48 7.42
N MET A 49 -7.89 -6.94 7.19
CA MET A 49 -7.01 -6.45 6.12
C MET A 49 -6.88 -7.47 4.99
N PHE A 50 -6.64 -7.00 3.77
CA PHE A 50 -6.48 -7.86 2.59
C PHE A 50 -5.60 -7.21 1.52
N ILE A 51 -5.05 -8.02 0.62
CA ILE A 51 -4.40 -7.52 -0.59
C ILE A 51 -5.49 -7.14 -1.59
N ASN A 52 -5.62 -5.84 -1.89
CA ASN A 52 -6.52 -5.34 -2.93
C ASN A 52 -5.88 -5.48 -4.32
N LYS A 53 -4.57 -5.26 -4.41
CA LYS A 53 -3.82 -5.43 -5.65
C LYS A 53 -2.38 -5.82 -5.34
N GLU A 54 -1.86 -6.79 -6.07
CA GLU A 54 -0.47 -7.22 -5.93
C GLU A 54 0.53 -6.18 -6.44
N HIS A 55 1.79 -6.33 -6.02
CA HIS A 55 2.88 -5.48 -6.49
C HIS A 55 3.25 -5.78 -7.96
N LYS A 56 3.80 -4.77 -8.66
CA LYS A 56 4.30 -4.87 -10.04
C LYS A 56 5.76 -5.33 -10.13
N GLY A 57 6.44 -5.54 -9.00
CA GLY A 57 7.84 -5.96 -8.94
C GLY A 57 8.05 -7.36 -9.52
N LEU A 58 8.28 -7.45 -10.83
CA LEU A 58 8.56 -8.72 -11.51
C LEU A 58 9.81 -9.38 -10.90
N LYS A 59 9.69 -10.67 -10.55
CA LYS A 59 10.77 -11.49 -9.95
C LYS A 59 11.31 -11.01 -8.59
N ARG A 60 10.62 -10.07 -7.92
CA ARG A 60 10.94 -9.64 -6.54
C ARG A 60 9.75 -9.96 -5.66
N GLY A 61 9.99 -10.37 -4.43
CA GLY A 61 8.93 -10.66 -3.48
C GLY A 61 8.07 -11.88 -3.81
N GLN A 62 7.12 -12.15 -2.91
CA GLN A 62 6.12 -13.19 -3.10
C GLN A 62 5.01 -12.68 -4.04
N ALA A 63 4.78 -13.40 -5.16
CA ALA A 63 3.68 -13.09 -6.07
C ALA A 63 2.32 -13.04 -5.34
N GLY A 64 1.50 -12.03 -5.65
CA GLY A 64 0.23 -11.77 -4.96
C GLY A 64 0.34 -11.07 -3.60
N ALA A 65 1.53 -10.66 -3.16
CA ALA A 65 1.72 -9.89 -1.93
C ALA A 65 1.94 -8.39 -2.21
N TYR A 66 2.04 -7.60 -1.13
CA TYR A 66 2.62 -6.27 -1.18
C TYR A 66 4.15 -6.37 -1.09
N LEU A 67 4.85 -5.50 -1.82
CA LEU A 67 6.30 -5.40 -1.79
C LEU A 67 6.73 -4.18 -0.94
N PRO A 68 7.48 -4.36 0.14
CA PRO A 68 7.93 -3.24 0.95
C PRO A 68 8.81 -2.26 0.15
N PRO A 69 8.79 -0.96 0.48
CA PRO A 69 9.72 0.02 -0.06
C PRO A 69 11.17 -0.48 0.08
N SER A 70 11.89 -0.60 -1.04
CA SER A 70 13.25 -1.13 -1.10
C SER A 70 14.02 -0.47 -2.24
N SER A 71 14.73 0.63 -1.92
CA SER A 71 15.49 1.36 -2.95
C SER A 71 16.67 0.54 -3.50
N GLY A 72 17.08 -0.55 -2.85
CA GLY A 72 18.31 -1.27 -3.20
C GLY A 72 19.51 -0.33 -3.28
N GLY A 73 19.67 0.55 -2.29
CA GLY A 73 20.71 1.57 -2.24
C GLY A 73 20.50 2.81 -3.12
N LYS A 74 19.45 2.90 -3.95
CA LYS A 74 19.27 3.98 -4.95
C LYS A 74 18.66 5.27 -4.42
N GLY A 75 18.24 5.30 -3.15
CA GLY A 75 17.66 6.48 -2.51
C GLY A 75 16.35 6.96 -3.13
N ASN A 76 15.47 6.02 -3.51
CA ASN A 76 14.16 6.32 -4.04
C ASN A 76 13.26 6.96 -2.98
N SER A 77 12.36 7.85 -3.41
CA SER A 77 11.37 8.51 -2.56
C SER A 77 10.03 7.78 -2.64
N TYR A 78 9.43 7.50 -1.50
CA TYR A 78 8.19 6.74 -1.39
C TYR A 78 7.06 7.56 -0.78
N TYR A 79 5.85 7.23 -1.21
CA TYR A 79 4.62 7.77 -0.66
C TYR A 79 3.55 6.68 -0.62
N ALA A 80 2.53 6.91 0.19
CA ALA A 80 1.32 6.11 0.20
C ALA A 80 0.11 6.98 -0.13
N THR A 81 -0.70 6.56 -1.11
CA THR A 81 -2.01 7.17 -1.32
C THR A 81 -3.03 6.44 -0.47
N VAL A 82 -3.70 7.16 0.43
CA VAL A 82 -4.79 6.66 1.26
C VAL A 82 -6.11 7.10 0.64
N LYS A 83 -6.98 6.13 0.34
CA LYS A 83 -8.31 6.36 -0.22
C LYS A 83 -9.37 5.80 0.71
N ALA A 84 -10.34 6.62 1.08
CA ALA A 84 -11.56 6.18 1.75
C ALA A 84 -12.64 5.92 0.71
N LEU A 85 -13.22 4.73 0.74
CA LEU A 85 -14.24 4.28 -0.20
C LEU A 85 -15.54 3.96 0.52
N ASP A 86 -16.67 4.24 -0.11
CA ASP A 86 -17.99 3.87 0.37
C ASP A 86 -18.27 2.36 0.18
N SER A 87 -19.52 1.92 0.34
CA SER A 87 -19.90 0.51 0.12
C SER A 87 -19.97 0.09 -1.36
N ASN A 88 -19.99 1.04 -2.28
CA ASN A 88 -20.05 0.83 -3.73
C ASN A 88 -18.66 0.97 -4.38
N ASP A 89 -17.60 1.04 -3.56
CA ASP A 89 -16.22 1.28 -3.97
C ASP A 89 -15.97 2.66 -4.61
N GLU A 90 -16.86 3.62 -4.39
CA GLU A 90 -16.65 5.00 -4.81
C GLU A 90 -15.68 5.71 -3.86
N VAL A 91 -14.72 6.44 -4.42
CA VAL A 91 -13.72 7.18 -3.63
C VAL A 91 -14.36 8.44 -3.05
N LEU A 92 -14.54 8.45 -1.73
CA LEU A 92 -15.03 9.60 -0.98
C LEU A 92 -13.94 10.65 -0.75
N LYS A 93 -12.71 10.19 -0.48
CA LYS A 93 -11.55 11.05 -0.27
C LYS A 93 -10.26 10.32 -0.60
N SER A 94 -9.26 11.08 -1.06
CA SER A 94 -7.90 10.61 -1.32
C SER A 94 -6.89 11.61 -0.76
N MET A 95 -5.79 11.11 -0.22
CA MET A 95 -4.64 11.92 0.19
C MET A 95 -3.34 11.15 -0.01
N ASP A 96 -2.25 11.86 -0.27
CA ASP A 96 -0.91 11.28 -0.31
C ASP A 96 -0.18 11.57 1.01
N ILE A 97 0.45 10.53 1.54
CA ILE A 97 1.31 10.60 2.72
C ILE A 97 2.74 10.36 2.26
N GLN A 98 3.60 11.37 2.41
CA GLN A 98 5.02 11.23 2.13
C GLN A 98 5.66 10.32 3.19
N MET A 99 6.31 9.23 2.75
CA MET A 99 6.97 8.29 3.66
C MET A 99 8.47 8.53 3.77
N GLY A 100 9.07 9.22 2.79
CA GLY A 100 10.50 9.54 2.76
C GLY A 100 11.29 8.56 1.90
N LYS A 101 12.57 8.38 2.22
CA LYS A 101 13.50 7.50 1.49
C LYS A 101 13.88 6.31 2.34
N PHE A 102 13.80 5.11 1.78
CA PHE A 102 14.19 3.87 2.45
C PHE A 102 15.46 3.30 1.85
N TYR A 103 16.47 3.11 2.68
CA TYR A 103 17.76 2.55 2.32
C TYR A 103 17.88 1.18 3.00
N PHE A 104 18.31 0.19 2.23
CA PHE A 104 18.79 -1.09 2.73
C PHE A 104 20.23 -1.24 2.27
#